data_AF-G1KRJ7-F1
#
_entry.id   AF-G1KRJ7-F1
#
_cell.length_a   1.000
_cell.length_b   1.000
_cell.length_c   1.000
_cell.angle_alpha   90.00
_cell.angle_beta   90.00
_cell.angle_gamma   90.00
#
_symmetry.space_group_name_H-M   'P 1'
#
loop_
_entity.id
_entity.type
_entity.pdbx_description
1 polymer ?
#
loop_
_entity_poly.entity_id
_entity_poly.type
_entity_poly.pdbx_seq_one_letter_code
_entity_poly.pdbx_strand_id
1 'polypeptide(L)'
;MSPTITSPLTSSDDAKEQLIEECEEMWRVIEECQNKLALQETETLPDSDPKLPLLMKRLKTQTAEFNQWQKKEPGVITTNPEVLVTLGRDQLQKLDQELEMVLSSVQARNKNLKQNLLREQQWLEEHQRLIDDLNQIEEELSNEIVNLSEKRVFQELETKTLTVTACKDKMLTALGEFLEEHFPIPEKCETTRKKRRSEPEVQLTTLHEILENLIEKHVIAPHDPYITINASFWPPYVELLLRYGTALRHPEDPDRIRLENFDN
;
A
#
# COMPACT_ATOMS: atom_id res chain seq x y z
N MET A 1 43.95 -49.64 -55.54
CA MET A 1 43.45 -49.71 -56.92
C MET A 1 42.13 -48.96 -56.97
N SER A 2 42.16 -47.81 -57.63
CA SER A 2 41.01 -46.93 -57.83
C SER A 2 40.24 -47.37 -59.09
N PRO A 3 38.92 -47.21 -59.16
CA PRO A 3 38.28 -46.84 -60.41
C PRO A 3 38.20 -45.32 -60.47
N THR A 4 38.96 -44.76 -61.39
CA THR A 4 38.86 -43.37 -61.84
C THR A 4 37.54 -43.21 -62.58
N ILE A 5 36.59 -42.47 -62.02
CA ILE A 5 35.44 -41.95 -62.76
C ILE A 5 35.77 -40.49 -63.05
N THR A 6 36.38 -40.29 -64.21
CA THR A 6 36.48 -39.01 -64.88
C THR A 6 35.07 -38.56 -65.26
N SER A 7 34.56 -37.51 -64.62
CA SER A 7 33.36 -36.78 -65.07
C SER A 7 33.76 -35.31 -65.23
N PRO A 8 33.33 -34.63 -66.31
CA PRO A 8 33.91 -33.36 -66.71
C PRO A 8 33.57 -32.26 -65.71
N LEU A 9 34.61 -31.57 -65.28
CA LEU A 9 34.59 -30.39 -64.42
C LEU A 9 34.05 -29.18 -65.21
N THR A 10 32.81 -29.25 -65.71
CA THR A 10 32.14 -28.18 -66.49
C THR A 10 30.73 -27.84 -65.98
N SER A 11 30.32 -28.30 -64.79
CA SER A 11 28.88 -28.34 -64.44
C SER A 11 28.31 -27.07 -63.76
N SER A 12 29.11 -26.32 -62.98
CA SER A 12 28.56 -25.22 -62.19
C SER A 12 28.31 -23.93 -62.98
N ASP A 13 29.23 -23.57 -63.89
CA ASP A 13 29.05 -22.35 -64.69
C ASP A 13 28.01 -22.56 -65.81
N ASP A 14 27.90 -23.78 -66.34
CA ASP A 14 26.84 -24.17 -67.28
C ASP A 14 25.45 -24.16 -66.62
N ALA A 15 25.33 -24.65 -65.39
CA ALA A 15 24.06 -24.60 -64.64
C ALA A 15 23.63 -23.17 -64.27
N LYS A 16 24.58 -22.27 -64.01
CA LYS A 16 24.30 -20.84 -63.76
C LYS A 16 23.86 -20.14 -65.03
N GLU A 17 24.55 -20.37 -66.14
CA GLU A 17 24.19 -19.79 -67.43
C GLU A 17 22.79 -20.24 -67.85
N GLN A 18 22.47 -21.53 -67.70
CA GLN A 18 21.13 -22.07 -67.94
C GLN A 18 20.06 -21.43 -67.05
N LEU A 19 20.35 -21.20 -65.77
CA LEU A 19 19.41 -20.51 -64.88
C LEU A 19 19.18 -19.06 -65.30
N ILE A 20 20.24 -18.36 -65.74
CA ILE A 20 20.15 -16.99 -66.24
C ILE A 20 19.30 -16.97 -67.51
N GLU A 21 19.54 -17.89 -68.45
CA GLU A 21 18.72 -18.02 -69.66
C GLU A 21 17.25 -18.32 -69.35
N GLU A 22 16.96 -19.23 -68.41
CA GLU A 22 15.58 -19.52 -67.95
C GLU A 22 14.92 -18.28 -67.34
N CYS A 23 15.66 -17.49 -66.54
CA CYS A 23 15.17 -16.25 -65.96
C CYS A 23 14.92 -15.18 -67.03
N GLU A 24 15.83 -15.02 -67.99
CA GLU A 24 15.72 -14.05 -69.08
C GLU A 24 14.56 -14.39 -70.03
N GLU A 25 14.33 -15.67 -70.30
CA GLU A 25 13.19 -16.08 -71.14
C GLU A 25 11.86 -15.81 -70.44
N MET A 26 11.74 -16.12 -69.15
CA MET A 26 10.56 -15.73 -68.38
C MET A 26 10.38 -14.22 -68.31
N TRP A 27 11.47 -13.47 -68.12
CA TRP A 27 11.43 -12.01 -68.10
C TRP A 27 10.96 -11.46 -69.44
N ARG A 28 11.43 -12.03 -70.56
CA ARG A 28 11.00 -11.65 -71.91
C ARG A 28 9.51 -11.88 -72.12
N VAL A 29 8.96 -13.00 -71.63
CA VAL A 29 7.52 -13.26 -71.68
C VAL A 29 6.75 -12.23 -70.85
N ILE A 30 7.24 -11.89 -69.65
CA ILE A 30 6.63 -10.87 -68.80
C ILE A 30 6.70 -9.50 -69.48
N GLU A 31 7.82 -9.13 -70.07
CA GLU A 31 8.04 -7.87 -70.77
C GLU A 31 7.18 -7.78 -72.03
N GLU A 32 7.03 -8.86 -72.80
CA GLU A 32 6.11 -8.91 -73.94
C GLU A 32 4.65 -8.73 -73.48
N CYS A 33 4.26 -9.37 -72.38
CA CYS A 33 2.94 -9.18 -71.77
C CYS A 33 2.74 -7.74 -71.28
N GLN A 34 3.73 -7.14 -70.62
CA GLN A 34 3.69 -5.75 -70.17
C GLN A 34 3.62 -4.78 -71.34
N ASN A 35 4.39 -4.99 -72.40
CA ASN A 35 4.35 -4.17 -73.62
C ASN A 35 2.99 -4.30 -74.32
N LYS A 36 2.41 -5.50 -74.39
CA LYS A 36 1.04 -5.68 -74.88
C LYS A 36 0.02 -4.96 -74.02
N LEU A 37 0.19 -4.88 -72.71
CA LEU A 37 -0.67 -4.11 -71.81
C LEU A 37 -0.45 -2.59 -71.91
N ALA A 38 0.79 -2.15 -72.12
CA ALA A 38 1.13 -0.73 -72.28
C ALA A 38 0.66 -0.16 -73.62
N LEU A 39 0.81 -0.92 -74.72
CA LEU A 39 0.25 -0.59 -76.04
C LEU A 39 -1.28 -0.58 -76.06
N GLN A 40 -1.92 -1.04 -74.98
CA GLN A 40 -3.36 -1.06 -74.81
C GLN A 40 -3.91 0.20 -74.11
N GLU A 41 -3.10 1.24 -73.88
CA GLU A 41 -3.51 2.49 -73.23
C GLU A 41 -4.76 3.15 -73.87
N THR A 42 -5.82 3.16 -73.06
CA THR A 42 -6.93 4.12 -72.93
C THR A 42 -7.32 4.97 -74.15
N GLU A 43 -8.04 4.35 -75.10
CA GLU A 43 -8.92 5.13 -76.01
C GLU A 43 -10.10 5.69 -75.20
N THR A 44 -10.11 7.00 -74.95
CA THR A 44 -11.30 7.72 -74.46
C THR A 44 -12.38 7.70 -75.54
N LEU A 45 -13.49 7.01 -75.28
CA LEU A 45 -14.61 6.86 -76.23
C LEU A 45 -15.44 8.15 -76.37
N PRO A 46 -15.81 8.54 -77.62
CA PRO A 46 -17.02 9.30 -77.86
C PRO A 46 -18.25 8.37 -77.82
N ASP A 47 -19.35 8.90 -77.28
CA ASP A 47 -20.55 8.20 -76.79
C ASP A 47 -21.47 7.58 -77.87
N SER A 48 -20.97 7.36 -79.09
CA SER A 48 -21.74 6.80 -80.21
C SER A 48 -20.78 6.23 -81.26
N ASP A 49 -20.44 4.93 -81.17
CA ASP A 49 -19.55 4.34 -82.17
C ASP A 49 -19.75 2.80 -82.36
N PRO A 50 -19.86 2.27 -83.59
CA PRO A 50 -19.87 0.83 -83.99
C PRO A 50 -18.73 -0.08 -83.45
N LYS A 51 -17.92 0.41 -82.53
CA LYS A 51 -16.77 -0.28 -81.91
C LYS A 51 -17.16 -1.12 -80.69
N LEU A 52 -18.39 -1.02 -80.20
CA LEU A 52 -18.88 -1.78 -79.04
C LEU A 52 -18.75 -3.32 -79.22
N PRO A 53 -19.10 -3.91 -80.38
CA PRO A 53 -18.85 -5.33 -80.63
C PRO A 53 -17.35 -5.70 -80.63
N LEU A 54 -16.49 -4.79 -81.10
CA LEU A 54 -15.03 -4.97 -81.12
C LEU A 54 -14.48 -5.00 -79.67
N LEU A 55 -14.91 -4.06 -78.83
CA LEU A 55 -14.52 -3.99 -77.42
C LEU A 55 -15.06 -5.17 -76.61
N MET A 56 -16.29 -5.60 -76.84
CA MET A 56 -16.84 -6.82 -76.24
C MET A 56 -16.05 -8.07 -76.65
N LYS A 57 -15.66 -8.19 -77.92
CA LYS A 57 -14.81 -9.29 -78.38
C LYS A 57 -13.46 -9.27 -77.67
N ARG A 58 -12.85 -8.08 -77.52
CA ARG A 58 -11.57 -7.90 -76.80
C ARG A 58 -11.66 -8.22 -75.31
N LEU A 59 -12.72 -7.77 -74.64
CA LEU A 59 -12.94 -8.10 -73.23
C LEU A 59 -13.11 -9.60 -73.03
N LYS A 60 -13.81 -10.29 -73.95
CA LYS A 60 -13.93 -11.75 -73.93
C LYS A 60 -12.60 -12.46 -74.15
N THR A 61 -11.74 -11.99 -75.07
CA THR A 61 -10.41 -12.60 -75.28
C THR A 61 -9.50 -12.39 -74.08
N GLN A 62 -9.45 -11.18 -73.53
CA GLN A 62 -8.66 -10.88 -72.31
C GLN A 62 -9.17 -11.67 -71.10
N THR A 63 -10.48 -11.81 -70.94
CA THR A 63 -11.07 -12.63 -69.86
C THR A 63 -10.71 -14.10 -70.02
N ALA A 64 -10.67 -14.62 -71.26
CA ALA A 64 -10.25 -15.99 -71.52
C ALA A 64 -8.76 -16.21 -71.23
N GLU A 65 -7.89 -15.28 -71.64
CA GLU A 65 -6.45 -15.30 -71.34
C GLU A 65 -6.20 -15.24 -69.84
N PHE A 66 -6.85 -14.33 -69.11
CA PHE A 66 -6.75 -14.22 -67.66
C PHE A 66 -7.16 -15.53 -66.96
N ASN A 67 -8.29 -16.12 -67.35
CA ASN A 67 -8.75 -17.39 -66.80
C ASN A 67 -7.80 -18.56 -67.13
N GLN A 68 -7.11 -18.50 -68.27
CA GLN A 68 -6.10 -19.50 -68.65
C GLN A 68 -4.86 -19.38 -67.76
N TRP A 69 -4.39 -18.16 -67.49
CA TRP A 69 -3.25 -17.92 -66.61
C TRP A 69 -3.57 -18.24 -65.14
N GLN A 70 -4.77 -17.94 -64.67
CA GLN A 70 -5.20 -18.25 -63.30
C GLN A 70 -5.26 -19.76 -63.02
N LYS A 71 -5.56 -20.57 -64.04
CA LYS A 71 -5.62 -22.04 -63.92
C LYS A 71 -4.26 -22.73 -64.12
N LYS A 72 -3.24 -22.01 -64.58
CA LYS A 72 -1.90 -22.56 -64.76
C LYS A 72 -1.22 -22.57 -63.39
N GLU A 73 -0.87 -23.75 -62.88
CA GLU A 73 -0.02 -23.84 -61.69
C GLU A 73 1.32 -23.16 -61.97
N PRO A 74 1.83 -22.31 -61.05
CA PRO A 74 3.16 -21.75 -61.19
C PRO A 74 4.18 -22.89 -61.16
N GLY A 75 4.86 -23.09 -62.29
CA GLY A 75 5.96 -24.05 -62.40
C GLY A 75 7.16 -23.61 -61.56
N VAL A 76 7.99 -24.57 -61.18
CA VAL A 76 9.29 -24.27 -60.57
C VAL A 76 10.16 -23.56 -61.60
N ILE A 77 10.81 -22.47 -61.19
CA ILE A 77 11.62 -21.58 -62.06
C ILE A 77 12.69 -22.37 -62.81
N THR A 78 13.27 -23.38 -62.17
CA THR A 78 14.30 -24.22 -62.76
C THR A 78 14.06 -25.69 -62.47
N THR A 79 14.33 -26.55 -63.46
CA THR A 79 14.36 -28.01 -63.29
C THR A 79 15.80 -28.52 -63.21
N ASN A 80 16.80 -27.62 -63.23
CA ASN A 80 18.20 -28.00 -63.15
C ASN A 80 18.50 -28.64 -61.78
N PRO A 81 18.94 -29.91 -61.74
CA PRO A 81 19.13 -30.64 -60.49
C PRO A 81 20.25 -30.06 -59.63
N GLU A 82 21.29 -29.46 -60.23
CA GLU A 82 22.41 -28.86 -59.50
C GLU A 82 21.96 -27.61 -58.75
N VAL A 83 21.20 -26.72 -59.43
CA VAL A 83 20.64 -25.51 -58.81
C VAL A 83 19.69 -25.88 -57.67
N LEU A 84 18.77 -26.82 -57.89
CA LEU A 84 17.82 -27.26 -56.86
C LEU A 84 18.51 -27.86 -55.63
N VAL A 85 19.57 -28.65 -55.82
CA VAL A 85 20.36 -29.22 -54.72
C VAL A 85 21.10 -28.14 -53.95
N THR A 86 21.68 -27.15 -54.63
CA THR A 86 22.35 -26.02 -53.95
C THR A 86 21.38 -25.16 -53.16
N LEU A 87 20.23 -24.81 -53.75
CA LEU A 87 19.19 -24.03 -53.08
C LEU A 87 18.64 -24.77 -51.86
N GLY A 88 18.34 -26.07 -52.00
CA GLY A 88 17.86 -26.89 -50.90
C GLY A 88 18.88 -26.98 -49.76
N ARG A 89 20.17 -27.12 -50.09
CA ARG A 89 21.26 -27.12 -49.10
C ARG A 89 21.34 -25.79 -48.35
N ASP A 90 21.31 -24.68 -49.06
CA ASP A 90 21.37 -23.34 -48.45
C ASP A 90 20.16 -23.06 -47.54
N GLN A 91 18.96 -23.48 -47.96
CA GLN A 91 17.76 -23.35 -47.13
C GLN A 91 17.85 -24.21 -45.87
N LEU A 92 18.31 -25.47 -45.99
CA LEU A 92 18.51 -26.35 -44.84
C LEU A 92 19.56 -25.78 -43.88
N GLN A 93 20.66 -25.22 -44.39
CA GLN A 93 21.70 -24.63 -43.56
C GLN A 93 21.21 -23.38 -42.81
N LYS A 94 20.38 -22.53 -43.45
CA LYS A 94 19.74 -21.40 -42.76
C LYS A 94 18.80 -21.88 -41.66
N LEU A 95 17.96 -22.87 -41.96
CA LEU A 95 17.04 -23.44 -40.98
C LEU A 95 17.80 -24.05 -39.78
N ASP A 96 18.90 -24.74 -40.04
CA ASP A 96 19.75 -25.32 -38.99
C ASP A 96 20.31 -24.24 -38.06
N GLN A 97 20.84 -23.14 -38.61
CA GLN A 97 21.32 -22.00 -37.85
C GLN A 97 20.21 -21.34 -37.01
N GLU A 98 19.03 -21.13 -37.60
CA GLU A 98 17.87 -20.56 -36.89
C GLU A 98 17.41 -21.46 -35.75
N LEU A 99 17.34 -22.77 -35.98
CA LEU A 99 16.97 -23.75 -34.96
C LEU A 99 17.99 -23.80 -33.83
N GLU A 100 19.29 -23.72 -34.14
CA GLU A 100 20.34 -23.72 -33.12
C GLU A 100 20.30 -22.45 -32.25
N MET A 101 20.01 -21.28 -32.84
CA MET A 101 19.76 -20.05 -32.09
C MET A 101 18.55 -20.17 -31.17
N VAL A 102 17.43 -20.68 -31.69
CA VAL A 102 16.20 -20.89 -30.89
C VAL A 102 16.48 -21.87 -29.76
N LEU A 103 17.13 -22.99 -30.03
CA LEU A 103 17.47 -24.01 -29.04
C LEU A 103 18.35 -23.42 -27.93
N SER A 104 19.38 -22.66 -28.30
CA SER A 104 20.24 -21.95 -27.35
C SER A 104 19.46 -20.97 -26.47
N SER A 105 18.55 -20.20 -27.07
CA SER A 105 17.70 -19.24 -26.35
C SER A 105 16.78 -19.94 -25.34
N VAL A 106 16.17 -21.05 -25.74
CA VAL A 106 15.27 -21.85 -24.90
C VAL A 106 16.05 -22.50 -23.76
N GLN A 107 17.24 -23.04 -24.02
CA GLN A 107 18.10 -23.61 -22.99
C GLN A 107 18.54 -22.56 -21.97
N ALA A 108 18.96 -21.37 -22.41
CA ALA A 108 19.32 -20.27 -21.54
C ALA A 108 18.13 -19.83 -20.67
N ARG A 109 16.95 -19.69 -21.27
CA ARG A 109 15.71 -19.35 -20.55
C ARG A 109 15.35 -20.44 -19.53
N ASN A 110 15.46 -21.71 -19.88
CA ASN A 110 15.17 -22.83 -18.99
C ASN A 110 16.13 -22.86 -17.81
N LYS A 111 17.43 -22.62 -18.03
CA LYS A 111 18.43 -22.49 -16.97
C LYS A 111 18.08 -21.33 -16.01
N ASN A 112 17.69 -20.18 -16.54
CA ASN A 112 17.27 -19.04 -15.73
C ASN A 112 16.02 -19.34 -14.89
N LEU A 113 15.00 -19.95 -15.50
CA LEU A 113 13.77 -20.36 -14.81
C LEU A 113 14.06 -21.35 -13.67
N LYS A 114 14.94 -22.33 -13.87
CA LYS A 114 15.34 -23.25 -12.80
C LYS A 114 16.02 -22.52 -11.63
N GLN A 115 16.86 -21.53 -11.92
CA GLN A 115 17.50 -20.72 -10.87
C GLN A 115 16.49 -19.85 -10.12
N ASN A 116 15.54 -19.24 -10.82
CA ASN A 116 14.48 -18.45 -10.19
C ASN A 116 13.57 -19.32 -9.32
N LEU A 117 13.20 -20.51 -9.81
CA LEU A 117 12.36 -21.45 -9.07
C LEU A 117 13.05 -21.88 -7.76
N LEU A 118 14.35 -22.19 -7.78
CA LEU A 118 15.10 -22.49 -6.56
C LEU A 118 15.12 -21.32 -5.58
N ARG A 119 15.28 -20.10 -6.08
CA ARG A 119 15.25 -18.89 -5.24
C ARG A 119 13.88 -18.65 -4.63
N GLU A 120 12.81 -18.80 -5.40
CA GLU A 120 11.43 -18.64 -4.92
C GLU A 120 11.07 -19.71 -3.88
N GLN A 121 11.53 -20.95 -4.09
CA GLN A 121 11.36 -22.02 -3.11
C GLN A 121 12.02 -21.68 -1.77
N GLN A 122 13.28 -21.22 -1.80
CA GLN A 122 14.00 -20.78 -0.59
C GLN A 122 13.29 -19.62 0.11
N TRP A 123 12.81 -18.65 -0.66
CA TRP A 123 12.09 -17.51 -0.14
C TRP A 123 10.78 -17.95 0.55
N LEU A 124 10.05 -18.90 -0.04
CA LEU A 124 8.84 -19.47 0.57
C LEU A 124 9.15 -20.15 1.90
N GLU A 125 10.24 -20.93 1.98
CA GLU A 125 10.68 -21.59 3.21
C GLU A 125 11.08 -20.58 4.31
N GLU A 126 11.69 -19.45 3.93
CA GLU A 126 11.99 -18.34 4.85
C GLU A 126 10.70 -17.68 5.37
N HIS A 127 9.74 -17.42 4.49
CA HIS A 127 8.44 -16.85 4.89
C HIS A 127 7.64 -17.76 5.80
N GLN A 128 7.64 -19.08 5.52
CA GLN A 128 6.95 -20.03 6.37
C GLN A 128 7.54 -20.03 7.79
N ARG A 129 8.89 -20.03 7.91
CA ARG A 129 9.57 -19.93 9.21
C ARG A 129 9.21 -18.64 9.95
N LEU A 130 9.18 -17.51 9.24
CA LEU A 130 8.80 -16.23 9.84
C LEU A 130 7.36 -16.25 10.34
N ILE A 131 6.43 -16.85 9.59
CA ILE A 131 5.04 -17.02 10.02
C ILE A 131 4.97 -17.90 11.26
N ASP A 132 5.69 -19.02 11.29
CA ASP A 132 5.71 -19.93 12.43
C ASP A 132 6.27 -19.23 13.69
N ASP A 133 7.36 -18.46 13.55
CA ASP A 133 7.94 -17.65 14.63
C ASP A 133 6.95 -16.59 15.14
N LEU A 134 6.24 -15.91 14.23
CA LEU A 134 5.22 -14.92 14.60
C LEU A 134 4.03 -15.55 15.34
N ASN A 135 3.57 -16.71 14.88
CA ASN A 135 2.48 -17.44 15.54
C ASN A 135 2.89 -17.89 16.95
N GLN A 136 4.14 -18.31 17.15
CA GLN A 136 4.66 -18.63 18.47
C GLN A 136 4.64 -17.40 19.39
N ILE A 137 5.09 -16.24 18.90
CA ILE A 137 5.05 -14.98 19.66
C ILE A 137 3.61 -14.59 20.01
N GLU A 138 2.67 -14.75 19.08
CA GLU A 138 1.25 -14.50 19.33
C GLU A 138 0.69 -15.43 20.41
N GLU A 139 1.02 -16.72 20.36
CA GLU A 139 0.60 -17.69 21.37
C GLU A 139 1.19 -17.37 22.75
N GLU A 140 2.48 -17.01 22.81
CA GLU A 140 3.15 -16.58 24.05
C GLU A 140 2.46 -15.35 24.66
N LEU A 141 2.17 -14.33 23.84
CA LEU A 141 1.48 -13.12 24.29
C LEU A 141 0.05 -13.40 24.73
N SER A 142 -0.68 -14.24 23.99
CA SER A 142 -2.04 -14.66 24.34
C SER A 142 -2.06 -15.37 25.70
N ASN A 143 -1.11 -16.28 25.94
CA ASN A 143 -0.94 -16.95 27.23
C ASN A 143 -0.59 -15.96 28.34
N GLU A 144 0.26 -14.96 28.07
CA GLU A 144 0.57 -13.90 29.05
C GLU A 144 -0.66 -13.06 29.40
N ILE A 145 -1.47 -12.66 28.41
CA ILE A 145 -2.73 -11.93 28.62
C ILE A 145 -3.74 -12.79 29.40
N VAL A 146 -3.84 -14.09 29.10
CA VAL A 146 -4.70 -15.02 29.85
C VAL A 146 -4.24 -15.14 31.31
N ASN A 147 -2.92 -15.13 31.56
CA ASN A 147 -2.35 -15.15 32.90
C ASN A 147 -2.51 -13.81 33.64
N LEU A 148 -2.34 -12.70 32.94
CA LEU A 148 -2.61 -11.33 33.38
C LEU A 148 -4.09 -11.01 33.17
N SER A 149 -4.96 -11.71 33.90
CA SER A 149 -6.38 -11.40 33.90
C SER A 149 -6.57 -9.90 34.21
N GLU A 150 -7.01 -9.11 33.24
CA GLU A 150 -7.32 -7.68 33.40
C GLU A 150 -8.24 -7.48 34.61
N LYS A 151 -9.13 -8.44 34.85
CA LYS A 151 -10.01 -8.51 36.01
C LYS A 151 -9.25 -8.57 37.34
N ARG A 152 -8.14 -9.32 37.43
CA ARG A 152 -7.31 -9.39 38.65
C ARG A 152 -6.61 -8.06 38.91
N VAL A 153 -6.01 -7.45 37.88
CA VAL A 153 -5.33 -6.15 38.02
C VAL A 153 -6.33 -5.06 38.39
N PHE A 154 -7.51 -5.05 37.75
CA PHE A 154 -8.59 -4.13 38.07
C PHE A 154 -9.10 -4.31 39.51
N GLN A 155 -9.32 -5.56 39.95
CA GLN A 155 -9.72 -5.85 41.32
C GLN A 155 -8.66 -5.44 42.35
N GLU A 156 -7.37 -5.63 42.04
CA GLU A 156 -6.27 -5.17 42.90
C GLU A 156 -6.25 -3.64 43.00
N LEU A 157 -6.49 -2.92 41.90
CA LEU A 157 -6.58 -1.47 41.89
C LEU A 157 -7.81 -0.96 42.66
N GLU A 158 -8.96 -1.61 42.47
CA GLU A 158 -10.21 -1.31 43.17
C GLU A 158 -10.06 -1.48 44.68
N THR A 159 -9.47 -2.59 45.12
CA THR A 159 -9.19 -2.84 46.54
C THR A 159 -8.20 -1.82 47.12
N LYS A 160 -7.11 -1.50 46.41
CA LYS A 160 -6.18 -0.44 46.83
C LYS A 160 -6.88 0.91 46.97
N THR A 161 -7.73 1.28 46.00
CA THR A 161 -8.49 2.54 46.04
C THR A 161 -9.42 2.58 47.24
N LEU A 162 -10.17 1.50 47.50
CA LEU A 162 -11.04 1.39 48.68
C LEU A 162 -10.27 1.48 50.00
N THR A 163 -9.05 0.92 50.08
CA THR A 163 -8.23 1.04 51.29
C THR A 163 -7.74 2.46 51.53
N VAL A 164 -7.38 3.19 50.46
CA VAL A 164 -6.93 4.58 50.55
C VAL A 164 -8.09 5.49 50.98
N THR A 165 -9.29 5.31 50.40
CA THR A 165 -10.46 6.10 50.79
C THR A 165 -10.85 5.82 52.23
N ALA A 166 -10.89 4.56 52.66
CA ALA A 166 -11.19 4.22 54.06
C ALA A 166 -10.15 4.77 55.04
N CYS A 167 -8.87 4.86 54.64
CA CYS A 167 -7.84 5.49 55.46
C CYS A 167 -8.06 7.01 55.57
N LYS A 168 -8.32 7.69 54.45
CA LYS A 168 -8.65 9.12 54.39
C LYS A 168 -9.82 9.44 55.32
N ASP A 169 -10.91 8.70 55.21
CA ASP A 169 -12.12 8.95 55.99
C ASP A 169 -11.86 8.77 57.49
N LYS A 170 -11.16 7.69 57.89
CA LYS A 170 -10.76 7.50 59.30
C LYS A 170 -9.90 8.64 59.84
N MET A 171 -8.95 9.12 59.05
CA MET A 171 -8.08 10.25 59.45
C MET A 171 -8.87 11.55 59.57
N LEU A 172 -9.77 11.84 58.62
CA LEU A 172 -10.62 13.03 58.66
C LEU A 172 -11.60 13.00 59.84
N THR A 173 -12.20 11.84 60.13
CA THR A 173 -13.08 11.68 61.30
C THR A 173 -12.32 11.92 62.61
N ALA A 174 -11.15 11.28 62.79
CA ALA A 174 -10.35 11.47 64.01
C ALA A 174 -9.86 12.93 64.18
N LEU A 175 -9.52 13.59 63.08
CA LEU A 175 -9.18 15.02 63.09
C LEU A 175 -10.39 15.88 63.45
N GLY A 176 -11.57 15.56 62.92
CA GLY A 176 -12.82 16.24 63.25
C GLY A 176 -13.13 16.16 64.74
N GLU A 177 -13.13 14.95 65.31
CA GLU A 177 -13.34 14.72 66.75
C GLU A 177 -12.36 15.54 67.60
N PHE A 178 -11.06 15.54 67.23
CA PHE A 178 -10.03 16.32 67.92
C PHE A 178 -10.28 17.84 67.85
N LEU A 179 -10.67 18.34 66.68
CA LEU A 179 -10.90 19.78 66.47
C LEU A 179 -12.16 20.26 67.16
N GLU A 180 -13.21 19.44 67.24
CA GLU A 180 -14.43 19.78 67.99
C GLU A 180 -14.15 19.89 69.50
N GLU A 181 -13.30 19.01 70.05
CA GLU A 181 -12.94 19.03 71.48
C GLU A 181 -12.08 20.26 71.86
N HIS A 182 -11.13 20.66 71.00
CA HIS A 182 -10.14 21.68 71.33
C HIS A 182 -10.38 23.06 70.70
N PHE A 183 -11.16 23.14 69.63
CA PHE A 183 -11.49 24.37 68.92
C PHE A 183 -13.03 24.50 68.73
N PRO A 184 -13.80 24.53 69.84
CA PRO A 184 -15.23 24.79 69.73
C PRO A 184 -15.45 26.22 69.23
N ILE A 185 -16.43 26.38 68.34
CA ILE A 185 -16.90 27.72 67.96
C ILE A 185 -17.37 28.41 69.25
N PRO A 186 -17.06 29.70 69.48
CA PRO A 186 -17.60 30.39 70.63
C PRO A 186 -19.13 30.36 70.56
N GLU A 187 -19.77 29.61 71.46
CA GLU A 187 -21.16 29.86 71.79
C GLU A 187 -21.26 31.33 72.17
N LYS A 188 -22.26 32.02 71.58
CA LYS A 188 -22.51 33.45 71.79
C LYS A 188 -22.29 33.77 73.26
N CYS A 189 -21.18 34.44 73.57
CA CYS A 189 -20.83 34.81 74.92
C CYS A 189 -21.96 35.69 75.46
N GLU A 190 -22.79 35.16 76.37
CA GLU A 190 -23.77 35.94 77.11
C GLU A 190 -23.03 36.94 78.00
N THR A 191 -22.63 38.11 77.48
CA THR A 191 -22.36 39.29 78.31
C THR A 191 -22.65 40.59 77.55
N THR A 192 -23.84 41.14 77.83
CA THR A 192 -24.21 42.57 77.86
C THR A 192 -23.39 43.60 77.05
N ARG A 193 -23.98 44.19 75.99
CA ARG A 193 -24.38 45.63 75.89
C ARG A 193 -24.67 46.09 74.44
N LYS A 194 -25.93 46.50 74.24
CA LYS A 194 -26.47 47.59 73.37
C LYS A 194 -26.05 47.70 71.88
N LYS A 195 -27.08 47.48 71.03
CA LYS A 195 -27.50 48.25 69.84
C LYS A 195 -26.53 48.32 68.64
N ARG A 196 -26.81 47.55 67.58
CA ARG A 196 -27.47 47.98 66.31
C ARG A 196 -27.30 46.92 65.21
N ARG A 197 -28.35 46.82 64.37
CA ARG A 197 -28.51 46.10 63.09
C ARG A 197 -28.69 44.58 63.17
N SER A 198 -29.87 44.18 62.72
CA SER A 198 -30.25 42.83 62.31
C SER A 198 -29.44 42.44 61.07
N GLU A 199 -28.42 41.63 61.28
CA GLU A 199 -27.76 40.83 60.24
C GLU A 199 -28.33 39.40 60.31
N PRO A 200 -28.42 38.67 59.19
CA PRO A 200 -28.87 37.29 59.20
C PRO A 200 -27.97 36.47 60.14
N GLU A 201 -28.55 35.58 60.93
CA GLU A 201 -27.78 34.62 61.74
C GLU A 201 -27.05 33.67 60.78
N VAL A 202 -25.86 34.06 60.33
CA VAL A 202 -24.99 33.19 59.56
C VAL A 202 -24.42 32.17 60.54
N GLN A 203 -24.78 30.91 60.34
CA GLN A 203 -24.17 29.80 61.08
C GLN A 203 -22.69 29.75 60.73
N LEU A 204 -21.83 29.89 61.75
CA LEU A 204 -20.39 29.83 61.59
C LEU A 204 -19.97 28.38 61.35
N THR A 205 -19.10 28.16 60.37
CA THR A 205 -18.54 26.84 60.07
C THR A 205 -17.45 26.47 61.07
N THR A 206 -17.35 25.19 61.42
CA THR A 206 -16.30 24.70 62.31
C THR A 206 -14.94 24.72 61.63
N LEU A 207 -13.85 24.66 62.41
CA LEU A 207 -12.50 24.55 61.86
C LEU A 207 -12.32 23.25 61.06
N HIS A 208 -13.00 22.17 61.50
CA HIS A 208 -13.02 20.89 60.81
C HIS A 208 -13.60 21.01 59.40
N GLU A 209 -14.78 21.63 59.25
CA GLU A 209 -15.43 21.82 57.95
C GLU A 209 -14.59 22.69 57.00
N ILE A 210 -13.90 23.72 57.52
CA ILE A 210 -13.00 24.55 56.70
C ILE A 210 -11.84 23.71 56.16
N LEU A 211 -11.21 22.88 57.02
CA LEU A 211 -10.11 22.00 56.63
C LEU A 211 -10.55 20.87 55.69
N GLU A 212 -11.71 20.28 55.91
CA GLU A 212 -12.26 19.24 55.03
C GLU A 212 -12.51 19.77 53.62
N ASN A 213 -13.15 20.94 53.49
CA ASN A 213 -13.37 21.61 52.21
C ASN A 213 -12.04 21.94 51.50
N LEU A 214 -11.04 22.37 52.26
CA LEU A 214 -9.70 22.66 51.76
C LEU A 214 -9.01 21.39 51.23
N ILE A 215 -9.09 20.27 51.96
CA ILE A 215 -8.52 18.98 51.57
C ILE A 215 -9.25 18.41 50.35
N GLU A 216 -10.58 18.43 50.36
CA GLU A 216 -11.40 17.95 49.25
C GLU A 216 -11.11 18.72 47.97
N LYS A 217 -11.04 20.05 48.04
CA LYS A 217 -10.71 20.89 46.89
C LYS A 217 -9.31 20.59 46.35
N HIS A 218 -8.34 20.36 47.23
CA HIS A 218 -6.97 20.01 46.85
C HIS A 218 -6.89 18.64 46.15
N VAL A 219 -7.68 17.66 46.58
CA VAL A 219 -7.71 16.30 46.00
C VAL A 219 -8.49 16.26 44.68
N ILE A 220 -9.65 16.91 44.60
CA ILE A 220 -10.52 16.87 43.40
C ILE A 220 -9.98 17.75 42.28
N ALA A 221 -9.44 18.92 42.63
CA ALA A 221 -8.99 19.94 41.68
C ALA A 221 -7.56 20.41 42.01
N PRO A 222 -6.53 19.56 41.83
CA PRO A 222 -5.14 19.91 42.15
C PRO A 222 -4.62 21.11 41.34
N HIS A 223 -5.21 21.37 40.17
CA HIS A 223 -4.85 22.50 39.31
C HIS A 223 -5.48 23.84 39.74
N ASP A 224 -6.55 23.83 40.54
CA ASP A 224 -7.18 25.04 41.11
C ASP A 224 -7.69 24.75 42.54
N PRO A 225 -6.78 24.60 43.52
CA PRO A 225 -7.11 24.12 44.85
C PRO A 225 -7.63 25.24 45.79
N TYR A 226 -8.09 26.37 45.25
CA TYR A 226 -8.53 27.53 46.04
C TYR A 226 -10.01 27.46 46.38
N ILE A 227 -10.35 27.83 47.61
CA ILE A 227 -11.71 28.06 48.09
C ILE A 227 -11.90 29.55 48.43
N THR A 228 -13.13 30.05 48.29
CA THR A 228 -13.49 31.44 48.63
C THR A 228 -13.90 31.54 50.09
N ILE A 229 -13.37 32.53 50.80
CA ILE A 229 -13.73 32.87 52.17
C ILE A 229 -15.11 33.55 52.14
N ASN A 230 -16.11 32.86 52.68
CA ASN A 230 -17.48 33.38 52.77
C ASN A 230 -17.77 33.93 54.18
N ALA A 231 -18.90 34.64 54.33
CA ALA A 231 -19.33 35.20 55.61
C ALA A 231 -19.54 34.16 56.74
N SER A 232 -19.62 32.88 56.41
CA SER A 232 -19.73 31.76 57.36
C SER A 232 -18.38 31.36 58.00
N PHE A 233 -17.25 31.76 57.41
CA PHE A 233 -15.94 31.38 57.92
C PHE A 233 -15.59 32.25 59.12
N TRP A 234 -15.26 31.62 60.25
CA TRP A 234 -14.88 32.38 61.43
C TRP A 234 -13.47 32.99 61.25
N PRO A 235 -13.32 34.33 61.28
CA PRO A 235 -12.05 34.97 60.95
C PRO A 235 -10.83 34.50 61.78
N PRO A 236 -10.95 34.19 63.09
CA PRO A 236 -9.85 33.64 63.88
C PRO A 236 -9.33 32.29 63.38
N TYR A 237 -10.19 31.43 62.83
CA TYR A 237 -9.79 30.14 62.26
C TYR A 237 -9.07 30.32 60.94
N VAL A 238 -9.54 31.23 60.08
CA VAL A 238 -8.83 31.57 58.85
C VAL A 238 -7.44 32.16 59.18
N GLU A 239 -7.36 33.07 60.14
CA GLU A 239 -6.09 33.68 60.55
C GLU A 239 -5.15 32.66 61.19
N LEU A 240 -5.67 31.71 61.97
CA LEU A 240 -4.91 30.60 62.55
C LEU A 240 -4.23 29.78 61.44
N LEU A 241 -5.00 29.34 60.45
CA LEU A 241 -4.50 28.54 59.34
C LEU A 241 -3.43 29.28 58.52
N LEU A 242 -3.62 30.58 58.30
CA LEU A 242 -2.65 31.41 57.58
C LEU A 242 -1.38 31.66 58.39
N ARG A 243 -1.51 31.94 59.69
CA ARG A 243 -0.37 32.26 60.56
C ARG A 243 0.55 31.07 60.80
N TYR A 244 -0.02 29.87 60.88
CA TYR A 244 0.74 28.62 61.05
C TYR A 244 1.16 27.99 59.71
N GLY A 245 0.92 28.67 58.59
CA GLY A 245 1.34 28.21 57.26
C GLY A 245 0.48 27.09 56.67
N THR A 246 -0.51 26.57 57.40
CA THR A 246 -1.37 25.47 56.94
C THR A 246 -2.18 25.85 55.69
N ALA A 247 -2.53 27.13 55.53
CA ALA A 247 -3.16 27.67 54.34
C ALA A 247 -2.41 28.90 53.80
N LEU A 248 -2.53 29.14 52.49
CA LEU A 248 -1.96 30.27 51.78
C LEU A 248 -3.06 31.05 51.04
N ARG A 249 -2.97 32.39 51.03
CA ARG A 249 -3.86 33.25 50.23
C ARG A 249 -3.47 33.25 48.76
N HIS A 250 -4.45 33.46 47.88
CA HIS A 250 -4.19 33.67 46.46
C HIS A 250 -3.41 34.98 46.25
N PRO A 251 -2.39 35.00 45.36
CA PRO A 251 -1.55 36.18 45.17
C PRO A 251 -2.30 37.41 44.61
N GLU A 252 -3.38 37.18 43.86
CA GLU A 252 -4.18 38.23 43.22
C GLU A 252 -5.55 38.46 43.87
N ASP A 253 -6.03 37.52 44.70
CA ASP A 253 -7.38 37.55 45.27
C ASP A 253 -7.31 37.27 46.78
N PRO A 254 -7.44 38.30 47.64
CA PRO A 254 -7.29 38.12 49.07
C PRO A 254 -8.40 37.25 49.68
N ASP A 255 -9.54 37.07 49.00
CA ASP A 255 -10.68 36.31 49.50
C ASP A 255 -10.57 34.82 49.15
N ARG A 256 -9.48 34.37 48.53
CA ARG A 256 -9.25 32.96 48.19
C ARG A 256 -8.09 32.38 48.99
N ILE A 257 -8.29 31.18 49.55
CA ILE A 257 -7.27 30.42 50.27
C ILE A 257 -7.15 28.99 49.75
N ARG A 258 -5.95 28.40 49.86
CA ARG A 258 -5.68 26.99 49.57
C ARG A 258 -4.78 26.38 50.63
N LEU A 259 -4.71 25.06 50.70
CA LEU A 259 -3.70 24.38 51.52
C LEU A 259 -2.30 24.62 50.99
N GLU A 260 -1.34 24.67 51.90
CA GLU A 260 0.08 24.57 51.57
C GLU A 260 0.37 23.18 50.98
N ASN A 261 1.31 23.11 50.03
CA ASN A 261 1.70 21.84 49.42
C ASN A 261 2.63 21.10 50.39
N PHE A 262 2.28 19.88 50.76
CA PHE A 262 3.07 19.04 51.69
C PHE A 262 4.06 18.09 50.97
N ASP A 263 4.34 18.29 49.68
CA ASP A 263 5.19 17.45 48.83
C ASP A 263 6.72 17.65 49.07
N ASN A 264 7.18 17.59 50.32
CA ASN A 264 8.61 17.60 50.67
C ASN A 264 9.12 16.22 51.11
#